data_AF-A0A6V7JCU3-F1
#
_entry.id   AF-A0A6V7JCU3-F1
#
_cell.length_a   1.000
_cell.length_b   1.000
_cell.length_c   1.000
_cell.angle_alpha   90.00
_cell.angle_beta   90.00
_cell.angle_gamma   90.00
#
_symmetry.space_group_name_H-M   'P 1'
#
loop_
_entity.id
_entity.type
_entity.pdbx_description
1 polymer ?
#
loop_
_entity_poly.entity_id
_entity_poly.type
_entity_poly.pdbx_seq_one_letter_code
_entity_poly.pdbx_strand_id
1 'polypeptide(L)' 'QVEVFNNGILLGSVERQICTCTPEFLVYDTTGRAVLRISGPLCMCGFDHEFT' A
#
# COMPACT_ATOMS: atom_id res chain seq x y z
N GLN A 1 7.72 3.54 2.01
CA GLN A 1 7.63 2.19 2.61
C GLN A 1 7.47 2.34 4.11
N VAL A 2 6.66 1.49 4.75
CA VAL A 2 6.41 1.49 6.20
C VAL A 2 6.54 0.06 6.72
N GLU A 3 7.31 -0.15 7.77
CA GLU A 3 7.47 -1.45 8.42
C GLU A 3 6.39 -1.68 9.49
N VAL A 4 5.95 -2.93 9.65
CA VAL A 4 4.90 -3.30 10.61
C VAL A 4 5.48 -4.22 11.67
N PHE A 5 5.34 -3.82 12.94
CA PHE A 5 5.88 -4.55 14.08
C PHE A 5 4.77 -4.96 15.06
N ASN A 6 4.98 -6.07 15.76
CA ASN A 6 4.22 -6.46 16.93
C ASN A 6 5.20 -6.84 18.05
N ASN A 7 5.17 -6.12 19.17
CA ASN A 7 6.09 -6.33 20.30
C ASN A 7 7.58 -6.38 19.89
N GLY A 8 7.99 -5.52 18.95
CA GLY A 8 9.37 -5.46 18.44
C GLY A 8 9.74 -6.53 17.41
N ILE A 9 8.82 -7.46 17.09
CA ILE A 9 9.00 -8.44 16.02
C ILE A 9 8.51 -7.84 14.71
N LEU A 10 9.37 -7.82 13.68
CA LEU A 10 8.99 -7.42 12.32
C LEU A 10 8.02 -8.47 11.75
N LEU A 11 6.82 -8.04 11.35
CA LEU A 11 5.83 -8.88 10.69
C LEU A 11 5.86 -8.74 9.17
N GLY A 12 6.38 -7.61 8.66
CA GLY A 12 6.42 -7.32 7.24
C GLY A 12 6.49 -5.83 6.97
N SER A 13 6.16 -5.44 5.74
CA SER A 13 6.12 -4.03 5.35
C SER A 13 4.97 -3.73 4.39
N VAL A 14 4.56 -2.47 4.36
CA VAL A 14 3.59 -1.93 3.41
C VAL A 14 4.31 -0.91 2.53
N GLU A 15 4.20 -1.10 1.22
CA GLU A 15 4.73 -0.19 0.22
C GLU A 15 3.59 0.45 -0.57
N ARG A 16 3.64 1.78 -0.71
CA ARG A 16 2.76 2.50 -1.63
C ARG A 16 3.39 2.46 -3.01
N GLN A 17 2.70 1.87 -3.97
CA GLN A 17 3.03 2.03 -5.38
C GLN A 17 2.31 3.26 -5.94
N ILE A 18 3.10 4.13 -6.55
CA ILE A 18 2.58 5.31 -7.25
C ILE A 18 2.29 4.87 -8.68
N CYS A 19 1.04 4.49 -8.95
CA CYS A 19 0.52 4.42 -10.31
C CYS A 19 -0.27 5.71 -10.59
N THR A 20 -0.07 6.29 -11.78
CA THR A 20 -0.73 7.54 -12.19
C THR A 20 -2.25 7.42 -12.28
N CYS A 21 -2.77 6.19 -12.38
CA CYS A 21 -4.18 5.93 -12.59
C CYS A 21 -4.86 5.20 -11.43
N THR A 22 -4.12 4.55 -10.53
CA THR A 22 -4.70 3.80 -9.39
C THR A 22 -3.77 3.94 -8.18
N PRO A 23 -4.26 4.35 -7.00
CA PRO A 23 -3.46 4.21 -5.80
C PRO A 23 -3.35 2.73 -5.45
N GLU A 24 -2.13 2.27 -5.23
CA GLU A 24 -1.87 0.87 -4.91
C GLU A 24 -1.00 0.74 -3.67
N PHE A 25 -1.32 -0.24 -2.83
CA PHE A 25 -0.51 -0.64 -1.70
C PHE A 25 -0.22 -2.14 -1.80
N LEU A 26 1.04 -2.49 -1.60
CA LEU A 26 1.51 -3.86 -1.52
C LEU A 26 1.93 -4.15 -0.09
N VAL A 27 1.46 -5.26 0.45
CA VAL A 27 1.87 -5.79 1.75
C VAL A 27 2.82 -6.94 1.49
N TYR A 28 3.97 -6.88 2.14
CA TYR A 28 5.02 -7.87 2.05
C TYR A 28 5.18 -8.58 3.40
N ASP A 29 5.40 -9.89 3.36
CA ASP A 29 5.83 -10.63 4.53
C ASP A 29 7.31 -10.37 4.87
N THR A 30 7.82 -11.00 5.92
CA THR A 30 9.21 -10.89 6.36
C THR A 30 10.23 -11.46 5.38
N THR A 31 9.79 -12.25 4.40
CA THR A 31 10.65 -12.80 3.34
C THR A 31 10.76 -11.87 2.12
N GLY A 32 10.03 -10.75 2.14
CA GLY A 32 9.95 -9.81 1.02
C GLY A 32 8.99 -10.28 -0.08
N ARG A 33 8.14 -11.28 0.18
CA ARG A 33 7.11 -11.71 -0.78
C ARG A 33 5.84 -10.90 -0.57
N ALA A 34 5.30 -10.37 -1.67
CA ALA A 34 4.00 -9.70 -1.63
C ALA A 34 2.90 -10.72 -1.31
N VAL A 35 2.16 -10.48 -0.22
CA VAL A 35 1.07 -11.36 0.26
C VAL A 35 -0.31 -10.75 0.06
N LEU A 36 -0.41 -9.43 -0.07
CA LEU A 36 -1.67 -8.73 -0.35
C LEU A 36 -1.41 -7.51 -1.23
N ARG A 37 -2.32 -7.28 -2.18
CA ARG A 37 -2.40 -6.07 -2.99
C ARG A 37 -3.74 -5.39 -2.74
N ILE A 38 -3.68 -4.11 -2.37
CA ILE A 38 -4.83 -3.24 -2.17
C ILE A 38 -4.82 -2.21 -3.28
N SER A 39 -5.79 -2.30 -4.18
CA SER A 39 -5.98 -1.33 -5.26
C SER A 39 -7.16 -0.45 -4.93
N GLY A 40 -6.93 0.87 -4.91
CA GLY A 40 -8.01 1.84 -4.82
C GLY A 40 -8.68 2.07 -6.17
N PRO A 41 -9.69 2.95 -6.21
CA PRO A 41 -10.41 3.28 -7.43
C PRO A 41 -9.46 3.89 -8.47
N LEU A 42 -9.81 3.74 -9.74
CA LEU A 42 -9.16 4.48 -10.82
C LEU A 42 -9.30 5.98 -10.52
N CYS A 43 -8.18 6.68 -10.40
CA CYS A 43 -8.11 8.12 -10.51
C CYS A 43 -8.56 8.47 -11.94
N MET A 44 -9.86 8.67 -12.14
CA MET A 44 -10.30 9.40 -13.31
C MET A 44 -9.68 10.80 -13.16
N CYS A 45 -8.80 11.18 -14.08
CA CYS A 45 -8.21 12.51 -14.09
C CYS A 45 -9.34 13.55 -14.11
N GLY A 46 -9.69 14.07 -12.93
CA GLY A 46 -10.90 14.87 -12.73
C GLY A 46 -11.32 14.90 -11.26
N PHE A 47 -10.74 15.86 -10.54
CA PHE A 47 -11.10 16.32 -9.19
C PHE A 47 -10.64 15.45 -8.01
N ASP A 48 -9.77 16.06 -7.21
CA ASP A 48 -9.47 15.70 -5.83
C ASP A 48 -10.75 15.35 -5.07
N HIS A 49 -10.97 14.05 -4.84
CA HIS A 49 -11.85 13.61 -3.76
C HIS A 49 -10.94 13.30 -2.57
N GLU A 50 -10.60 14.35 -1.86
CA GLU A 50 -10.07 14.29 -0.50
C GLU A 50 -11.12 13.54 0.34
N PHE A 51 -10.80 12.32 0.79
CA PHE A 51 -11.60 11.65 1.81
C PHE A 51 -11.30 12.34 3.14
N THR A 52 -12.16 13.29 3.51
CA THR A 52 -12.26 13.83 4.88
C THR A 52 -12.88 12.81 5.82
#